data_AF-A0A3N6BAT4-F1
#
_entry.id   AF-A0A3N6BAT4-F1
#
_cell.length_a   1.000
_cell.length_b   1.000
_cell.length_c   1.000
_cell.angle_alpha   90.00
_cell.angle_beta   90.00
_cell.angle_gamma   90.00
#
_symmetry.space_group_name_H-M   'P 1'
#
loop_
_entity.id
_entity.type
_entity.pdbx_description
1 polymer ?
#
loop_
_entity_poly.entity_id
_entity_poly.type
_entity_poly.pdbx_seq_one_letter_code
_entity_poly.pdbx_strand_id
1 'polypeptide(L)'
;MFKRAFDIIGWLGVTLVLASLTVRIAKPDWPFSYLALAGLVCILLYAVADWREILRLFAGRSARLGTISAASVLVVLGILVAINYISSREHKRWDLTASGEFTLSPQTSKVLNSLDSPLKMTVFARETEFARYKERLPEYQYQSKKVSLDYVDPDKKPALAKQLAIQSYGTIAIEYKDRIERVVGDSEQEIANGIIKVVTGQERKVYFTQGHGEKDTASAERAGYNGIVAQLGRDNYKVERVVLAQQGEVPADATVVVVAGPKADFLAQEIDGLTRYLERGGKVLLMLDPPEKAEGPQLTNLIALARAWAMEVGSNLVVDVSGVGRLLGTDETVPVAASYPNHPIVERFDLLTAFPLARSVIGVGGGAGGRFAQTFVETSGRSWAEADVSSLSGKDQIKFEEAKGDKRLREDLPESLVRLAGALRQKRAGEVNREVGLFLGQALAVTGHDA
;
A
#
# COMPACT_ATOMS: atom_id res chain seq x y z
N MET A 1 -22.78 -55.03 35.55
CA MET A 1 -22.13 -55.45 34.28
C MET A 1 -21.65 -54.28 33.45
N PHE A 2 -22.42 -53.20 33.28
CA PHE A 2 -22.04 -52.03 32.45
C PHE A 2 -20.73 -51.35 32.85
N LYS A 3 -20.41 -51.26 34.15
CA LYS A 3 -19.22 -50.53 34.63
C LYS A 3 -17.88 -51.12 34.12
N ARG A 4 -17.74 -52.45 34.12
CA ARG A 4 -16.55 -53.13 33.58
C ARG A 4 -16.38 -52.94 32.07
N ALA A 5 -17.49 -52.75 31.33
CA ALA A 5 -17.42 -52.52 29.89
C ALA A 5 -16.85 -51.12 29.57
N PHE A 6 -17.19 -50.10 30.36
CA PHE A 6 -16.64 -48.75 30.21
C PHE A 6 -15.16 -48.69 30.59
N ASP A 7 -14.74 -49.35 31.68
CA ASP A 7 -13.31 -49.45 32.04
C ASP A 7 -12.47 -50.07 30.92
N ILE A 8 -12.98 -51.11 30.26
CA ILE A 8 -12.31 -51.76 29.13
C ILE A 8 -12.20 -50.80 27.93
N ILE A 9 -13.25 -50.02 27.63
CA ILE A 9 -13.23 -49.03 26.55
C ILE A 9 -12.18 -47.93 26.80
N GLY A 10 -12.02 -47.49 28.06
CA GLY A 10 -10.99 -46.52 28.46
C GLY A 10 -9.57 -47.06 28.21
N TRP A 11 -9.28 -48.28 28.67
CA TRP A 11 -7.98 -48.92 28.43
C TRP A 11 -7.73 -49.24 26.94
N LEU A 12 -8.79 -49.58 26.19
CA LEU A 12 -8.72 -49.78 24.73
C LEU A 12 -8.38 -48.47 24.01
N GLY A 13 -8.93 -47.33 24.45
CA GLY A 13 -8.62 -46.01 23.93
C GLY A 13 -7.15 -45.60 24.17
N VAL A 14 -6.64 -45.81 25.39
CA VAL A 14 -5.24 -45.51 25.73
C VAL A 14 -4.27 -46.37 24.93
N THR A 15 -4.56 -47.67 24.79
CA THR A 15 -3.73 -48.59 23.99
C THR A 15 -3.76 -48.26 22.51
N LEU A 16 -4.90 -47.84 21.95
CA LEU A 16 -5.01 -47.37 20.56
C LEU A 16 -4.20 -46.08 20.31
N VAL A 17 -4.19 -45.15 21.26
CA VAL A 17 -3.39 -43.91 21.16
C VAL A 17 -1.88 -44.22 21.23
N LEU A 18 -1.46 -45.11 22.13
CA LEU A 18 -0.06 -45.55 22.22
C LEU A 18 0.37 -46.37 21.00
N ALA A 19 -0.51 -47.21 20.45
CA ALA A 19 -0.29 -47.93 19.20
C ALA A 19 -0.19 -46.98 18.01
N SER A 20 -1.01 -45.93 17.94
CA SER A 20 -0.89 -44.89 16.91
C SER A 20 0.43 -44.14 16.99
N LEU A 21 0.96 -43.90 18.20
CA LEU A 21 2.23 -43.20 18.40
C LEU A 21 3.43 -44.05 17.94
N THR A 22 3.39 -45.35 18.25
CA THR A 22 4.43 -46.31 17.83
C THR A 22 4.40 -46.56 16.33
N VAL A 23 3.22 -46.66 15.70
CA VAL A 23 3.08 -46.76 14.24
C VAL A 23 3.61 -45.50 13.54
N ARG A 24 3.39 -44.31 14.10
CA ARG A 24 3.94 -43.05 13.54
C ARG A 24 5.47 -43.02 13.52
N ILE A 25 6.12 -43.60 14.53
CA ILE A 25 7.59 -43.69 14.61
C ILE A 25 8.12 -44.75 13.63
N ALA A 26 7.41 -45.87 13.50
CA ALA A 26 7.85 -47.00 12.67
C ALA A 26 7.55 -46.83 11.17
N LYS A 27 6.43 -46.19 10.79
CA LYS A 27 5.99 -45.98 9.41
C LYS A 27 5.27 -44.62 9.24
N PRO A 28 5.99 -43.56 8.86
CA PRO A 28 5.45 -42.20 8.75
C PRO A 28 4.36 -42.03 7.68
N ASP A 29 4.34 -42.87 6.64
CA ASP A 29 3.48 -42.71 5.46
C ASP A 29 2.07 -43.36 5.60
N TRP A 30 1.80 -44.03 6.71
CA TRP A 30 0.48 -44.65 6.95
C TRP A 30 -0.53 -43.60 7.46
N PRO A 31 -1.82 -43.62 7.08
CA PRO A 31 -2.82 -42.67 7.58
C PRO A 31 -3.18 -42.94 9.05
N PHE A 32 -2.29 -42.59 9.98
CA PHE A 32 -2.42 -42.77 11.43
C PHE A 32 -3.47 -41.83 12.06
N SER A 33 -3.89 -40.80 11.32
CA SER A 33 -4.85 -39.78 11.78
C SER A 33 -6.20 -40.38 12.19
N TYR A 34 -6.65 -41.45 11.53
CA TYR A 34 -7.93 -42.11 11.85
C TYR A 34 -7.87 -42.93 13.15
N LEU A 35 -6.74 -43.58 13.45
CA LEU A 35 -6.56 -44.32 14.71
C LEU A 35 -6.44 -43.36 15.91
N ALA A 36 -5.73 -42.25 15.74
CA ALA A 36 -5.63 -41.22 16.77
C ALA A 36 -6.99 -40.58 17.07
N LEU A 37 -7.80 -40.31 16.04
CA LEU A 37 -9.15 -39.77 16.19
C LEU A 37 -10.10 -40.78 16.88
N ALA A 38 -10.06 -42.05 16.49
CA ALA A 38 -10.88 -43.09 17.11
C ALA A 38 -10.52 -43.33 18.59
N GLY A 39 -9.22 -43.37 18.93
CA GLY A 39 -8.77 -43.48 20.32
C GLY A 39 -9.20 -42.29 21.17
N LEU A 40 -9.14 -41.07 20.62
CA LEU A 40 -9.56 -39.84 21.29
C LEU A 40 -11.08 -39.80 21.53
N VAL A 41 -11.89 -40.26 20.57
CA VAL A 41 -13.35 -40.37 20.74
C VAL A 41 -13.71 -41.38 21.84
N CYS A 42 -13.04 -42.53 21.90
CA CYS A 42 -13.26 -43.52 22.97
C CYS A 42 -12.92 -42.96 24.37
N ILE A 43 -11.83 -42.19 24.48
CA ILE A 43 -11.42 -41.54 25.74
C ILE A 43 -12.44 -40.47 26.16
N LEU A 44 -12.92 -39.65 25.20
CA LEU A 44 -13.95 -38.65 25.48
C LEU A 44 -15.28 -39.30 25.88
N LEU A 45 -15.69 -40.39 25.24
CA LEU A 45 -16.90 -41.13 25.60
C LEU A 45 -16.80 -41.74 27.00
N TYR A 46 -15.63 -42.28 27.38
CA TYR A 46 -15.37 -42.76 28.74
C TYR A 46 -15.42 -41.62 29.76
N ALA A 47 -14.81 -40.48 29.46
CA ALA A 47 -14.81 -39.31 30.34
C ALA A 47 -16.22 -38.71 30.56
N VAL A 48 -17.08 -38.73 29.53
CA VAL A 48 -18.47 -38.30 29.62
C VAL A 48 -19.33 -39.31 30.39
N ALA A 49 -19.09 -40.61 30.20
CA ALA A 49 -19.83 -41.68 30.88
C ALA A 49 -19.61 -41.70 32.40
N ASP A 50 -18.37 -41.51 32.85
CA ASP A 50 -18.00 -41.53 34.28
C ASP A 50 -17.82 -40.14 34.91
N TRP A 51 -18.33 -39.09 34.26
CA TRP A 51 -18.29 -37.70 34.74
C TRP A 51 -18.74 -37.53 36.21
N ARG A 52 -19.73 -38.31 36.67
CA ARG A 52 -20.23 -38.24 38.06
C ARG A 52 -19.29 -38.87 39.11
N GLU A 53 -18.50 -39.87 38.74
CA GLU A 53 -17.49 -40.45 39.64
C GLU A 53 -16.21 -39.63 39.65
N ILE A 54 -15.85 -39.07 38.49
CA ILE A 54 -14.82 -38.04 38.38
C ILE A 54 -15.17 -36.90 39.34
N LEU A 55 -16.39 -36.36 39.33
CA LEU A 55 -16.81 -35.31 40.28
C LEU A 55 -16.81 -35.74 41.76
N ARG A 56 -16.88 -37.03 42.10
CA ARG A 56 -16.77 -37.50 43.50
C ARG A 56 -15.33 -37.59 43.97
N LEU A 57 -14.39 -37.89 43.06
CA LEU A 57 -12.95 -37.76 43.30
C LEU A 57 -12.52 -36.30 43.51
N PHE A 58 -13.33 -35.32 43.09
CA PHE A 58 -13.11 -33.88 43.28
C PHE A 58 -13.45 -33.36 44.70
N ALA A 59 -14.04 -34.17 45.59
CA ALA A 59 -14.47 -33.73 46.92
C ALA A 59 -13.41 -33.86 48.03
N GLY A 60 -12.23 -34.42 47.75
CA GLY A 60 -11.16 -34.65 48.75
C GLY A 60 -10.08 -33.54 48.77
N ARG A 61 -9.72 -33.06 49.98
CA ARG A 61 -8.70 -31.99 50.19
C ARG A 61 -7.29 -32.31 49.66
N SER A 62 -6.96 -33.57 49.40
CA SER A 62 -5.66 -34.02 48.85
C SER A 62 -5.61 -34.10 47.31
N ALA A 63 -6.71 -33.84 46.59
CA ALA A 63 -6.81 -34.02 45.14
C ALA A 63 -6.50 -32.76 44.30
N ARG A 64 -6.18 -31.61 44.92
CA ARG A 64 -6.03 -30.31 44.21
C ARG A 64 -4.80 -30.21 43.28
N LEU A 65 -3.68 -30.86 43.62
CA LEU A 65 -2.44 -30.77 42.82
C LEU A 65 -2.39 -31.80 41.68
N GLY A 66 -2.97 -32.98 41.87
CA GLY A 66 -3.02 -34.03 40.83
C GLY A 66 -4.02 -33.73 39.71
N THR A 67 -5.15 -33.09 40.03
CA THR A 67 -6.23 -32.78 39.07
C THR A 67 -5.89 -31.63 38.14
N ILE A 68 -5.25 -30.56 38.63
CA ILE A 68 -4.75 -29.47 37.78
C ILE A 68 -3.73 -30.01 36.77
N SER A 69 -2.90 -30.96 37.19
CA SER A 69 -1.86 -31.58 36.35
C SER A 69 -2.45 -32.51 35.28
N ALA A 70 -3.46 -33.32 35.62
CA ALA A 70 -4.12 -34.19 34.64
C ALA A 70 -4.96 -33.41 33.63
N ALA A 71 -5.69 -32.39 34.08
CA ALA A 71 -6.47 -31.52 33.21
C ALA A 71 -5.57 -30.68 32.29
N SER A 72 -4.45 -30.16 32.79
CA SER A 72 -3.51 -29.39 31.95
C SER A 72 -2.84 -30.28 30.90
N VAL A 73 -2.49 -31.52 31.23
CA VAL A 73 -1.95 -32.49 30.25
C VAL A 73 -2.95 -32.76 29.12
N LEU A 74 -4.23 -32.97 29.44
CA LEU A 74 -5.27 -33.17 28.42
C LEU A 74 -5.51 -31.93 27.55
N VAL A 75 -5.48 -30.74 28.14
CA VAL A 75 -5.60 -29.48 27.40
C VAL A 75 -4.41 -29.29 26.47
N VAL A 76 -3.18 -29.53 26.94
CA VAL A 76 -1.97 -29.44 26.13
C VAL A 76 -2.01 -30.46 24.99
N LEU A 77 -2.47 -31.69 25.24
CA LEU A 77 -2.63 -32.71 24.20
C LEU A 77 -3.68 -32.30 23.16
N GLY A 78 -4.82 -31.75 23.61
CA GLY A 78 -5.85 -31.21 22.73
C GLY A 78 -5.33 -30.07 21.86
N ILE A 79 -4.54 -29.15 22.43
CA ILE A 79 -3.88 -28.06 21.70
C ILE A 79 -2.88 -28.64 20.68
N LEU A 80 -2.05 -29.61 21.06
CA LEU A 80 -1.10 -30.25 20.14
C LEU A 80 -1.79 -30.96 18.97
N VAL A 81 -2.92 -31.63 19.22
CA VAL A 81 -3.74 -32.26 18.18
C VAL A 81 -4.38 -31.21 17.28
N ALA A 82 -4.93 -30.12 17.85
CA ALA A 82 -5.51 -29.03 17.08
C ALA A 82 -4.47 -28.31 16.20
N ILE A 83 -3.29 -28.02 16.75
CA ILE A 83 -2.16 -27.43 16.01
C ILE A 83 -1.73 -28.39 14.89
N ASN A 84 -1.59 -29.69 15.17
CA ASN A 84 -1.20 -30.67 14.15
C ASN A 84 -2.27 -30.81 13.05
N TYR A 85 -3.55 -30.79 13.41
CA TYR A 85 -4.67 -30.86 12.47
C TYR A 85 -4.71 -29.63 11.56
N ILE A 86 -4.64 -28.42 12.13
CA ILE A 86 -4.62 -27.15 11.38
C ILE A 86 -3.37 -27.09 10.49
N SER A 87 -2.21 -27.46 11.02
CA SER A 87 -0.94 -27.50 10.27
C SER A 87 -0.96 -28.47 9.09
N SER A 88 -1.75 -29.55 9.15
CA SER A 88 -1.83 -30.54 8.07
C SER A 88 -2.77 -30.14 6.92
N ARG A 89 -3.76 -29.29 7.20
CA ARG A 89 -4.82 -28.94 6.23
C ARG A 89 -4.60 -27.57 5.60
N GLU A 90 -4.07 -26.62 6.36
CA GLU A 90 -3.79 -25.26 5.92
C GLU A 90 -2.27 -25.06 5.84
N HIS A 91 -1.69 -25.24 4.66
CA HIS A 91 -0.27 -24.96 4.41
C HIS A 91 0.00 -23.45 4.34
N LYS A 92 -0.55 -22.67 5.28
CA LYS A 92 -0.28 -21.24 5.35
C LYS A 92 1.12 -21.07 5.95
N ARG A 93 2.13 -20.99 5.07
CA ARG A 93 3.50 -20.69 5.46
C ARG A 93 3.53 -19.26 6.02
N TRP A 94 3.74 -19.15 7.32
CA TRP A 94 4.09 -17.88 7.93
C TRP A 94 5.60 -17.72 7.89
N ASP A 95 6.05 -16.74 7.13
CA ASP A 95 7.44 -16.30 7.15
C ASP A 95 7.71 -15.59 8.49
N LEU A 96 8.45 -16.26 9.38
CA LEU A 96 8.85 -15.74 10.69
C LEU A 96 10.25 -15.11 10.64
N THR A 97 10.83 -14.94 9.45
CA THR A 97 12.11 -14.23 9.32
C THR A 97 11.89 -12.74 9.61
N ALA A 98 12.87 -12.11 10.27
CA ALA A 98 12.80 -10.70 10.65
C ALA A 98 12.69 -9.75 9.44
N SER A 99 12.99 -10.23 8.23
CA SER A 99 13.03 -9.47 6.98
C SER A 99 11.93 -9.83 5.96
N GLY A 100 11.13 -10.89 6.18
CA GLY A 100 10.05 -11.29 5.26
C GLY A 100 10.55 -11.60 3.84
N GLU A 101 11.78 -12.10 3.71
CA GLU A 101 12.52 -12.23 2.44
C GLU A 101 11.87 -13.14 1.40
N PHE A 102 10.89 -13.97 1.81
CA PHE A 102 10.18 -14.89 0.94
C PHE A 102 8.72 -14.49 0.66
N THR A 103 8.30 -13.29 1.09
CA THR A 103 6.94 -12.79 0.86
C THR A 103 6.89 -11.85 -0.35
N LEU A 104 6.02 -12.16 -1.32
CA LEU A 104 5.79 -11.29 -2.47
C LEU A 104 5.15 -9.97 -2.06
N SER A 105 5.47 -8.88 -2.76
CA SER A 105 4.85 -7.60 -2.48
C SER A 105 3.31 -7.66 -2.72
N PRO A 106 2.52 -6.82 -2.04
CA PRO A 106 1.08 -6.74 -2.28
C PRO A 106 0.72 -6.41 -3.73
N GLN A 107 1.57 -5.64 -4.41
CA GLN A 107 1.40 -5.26 -5.81
C GLN A 107 1.61 -6.47 -6.73
N THR A 108 2.71 -7.21 -6.55
CA THR A 108 2.98 -8.46 -7.30
C THR A 108 1.85 -9.46 -7.12
N SER A 109 1.41 -9.67 -5.87
CA SER A 109 0.30 -10.58 -5.56
C SER A 109 -1.00 -10.17 -6.27
N LYS A 110 -1.32 -8.87 -6.29
CA LYS A 110 -2.51 -8.35 -6.99
C LYS A 110 -2.45 -8.62 -8.49
N VAL A 111 -1.28 -8.43 -9.12
CA VAL A 111 -1.07 -8.69 -10.55
C VAL A 111 -1.21 -10.18 -10.85
N LEU A 112 -0.56 -11.04 -10.07
CA LEU A 112 -0.61 -12.50 -10.22
C LEU A 112 -2.03 -13.08 -10.05
N ASN A 113 -2.82 -12.49 -9.15
CA ASN A 113 -4.22 -12.88 -8.94
C ASN A 113 -5.14 -12.39 -10.07
N SER A 114 -4.76 -11.32 -10.78
CA SER A 114 -5.52 -10.75 -11.90
C SER A 114 -5.21 -11.37 -13.26
N LEU A 115 -4.27 -12.33 -13.34
CA LEU A 115 -3.90 -12.98 -14.59
C LEU A 115 -5.11 -13.68 -15.22
N ASP A 116 -5.38 -13.41 -16.50
CA ASP A 116 -6.42 -14.07 -17.28
C ASP A 116 -5.89 -15.30 -18.02
N SER A 117 -4.62 -15.31 -18.44
CA SER A 117 -3.94 -16.41 -19.14
C SER A 117 -2.77 -17.02 -18.32
N PRO A 118 -2.21 -18.18 -18.72
CA PRO A 118 -1.00 -18.71 -18.10
C PRO A 118 0.20 -17.79 -18.29
N LEU A 119 1.00 -17.64 -17.24
CA LEU A 119 2.27 -16.90 -17.25
C LEU A 119 3.41 -17.93 -17.10
N LYS A 120 4.35 -17.93 -18.04
CA LYS A 120 5.48 -18.85 -18.03
C LYS A 120 6.77 -18.09 -17.73
N MET A 121 7.51 -18.53 -16.73
CA MET A 121 8.82 -17.98 -16.38
C MET A 121 9.88 -19.04 -16.65
N THR A 122 10.78 -18.77 -17.57
CA THR A 122 11.90 -19.66 -17.91
C THR A 122 13.20 -19.02 -17.47
N VAL A 123 13.88 -19.63 -16.50
CA VAL A 123 15.16 -19.17 -15.97
C VAL A 123 16.29 -19.72 -16.83
N PHE A 124 17.10 -18.84 -17.40
CA PHE A 124 18.30 -19.18 -18.16
C PHE A 124 19.53 -18.97 -17.30
N ALA A 125 20.02 -20.04 -16.69
CA ALA A 125 21.18 -20.02 -15.80
C ALA A 125 21.95 -21.34 -15.91
N ARG A 126 23.20 -21.39 -15.41
CA ARG A 126 23.91 -22.66 -15.28
C ARG A 126 23.24 -23.53 -14.23
N GLU A 127 23.36 -24.85 -14.35
CA GLU A 127 22.78 -25.79 -13.38
C GLU A 127 23.22 -25.53 -11.93
N THR A 128 24.47 -25.08 -11.73
CA THR A 128 25.00 -24.70 -10.42
C THR A 128 24.28 -23.51 -9.79
N GLU A 129 23.65 -22.66 -10.60
CA GLU A 129 22.94 -21.46 -10.17
C GLU A 129 21.44 -21.71 -9.98
N PHE A 130 20.90 -22.87 -10.38
CA PHE A 130 19.47 -23.16 -10.23
C PHE A 130 18.98 -23.19 -8.79
N ALA A 131 19.84 -23.53 -7.83
CA ALA A 131 19.48 -23.57 -6.42
C ALA A 131 18.92 -22.22 -5.94
N ARG A 132 19.59 -21.11 -6.28
CA ARG A 132 19.19 -19.75 -5.85
C ARG A 132 17.78 -19.38 -6.30
N TYR A 133 17.41 -19.81 -7.50
CA TYR A 133 16.11 -19.53 -8.09
C TYR A 133 15.02 -20.46 -7.57
N LYS A 134 15.36 -21.74 -7.32
CA LYS A 134 14.45 -22.74 -6.75
C LYS A 134 14.03 -22.43 -5.32
N GLU A 135 14.78 -21.61 -4.60
CA GLU A 135 14.42 -21.17 -3.25
C GLU A 135 13.34 -20.07 -3.26
N ARG A 136 13.29 -19.22 -4.30
CA ARG A 136 12.44 -18.02 -4.32
C ARG A 136 11.28 -18.06 -5.32
N LEU A 137 11.53 -18.53 -6.55
CA LEU A 137 10.54 -18.51 -7.62
C LEU A 137 9.29 -19.37 -7.35
N PRO A 138 9.33 -20.50 -6.61
CA PRO A 138 8.13 -21.26 -6.32
C PRO A 138 7.02 -20.48 -5.62
N GLU A 139 7.33 -19.39 -4.92
CA GLU A 139 6.32 -18.55 -4.25
C GLU A 139 5.38 -17.86 -5.27
N TYR A 140 5.85 -17.55 -6.48
CA TYR A 140 5.00 -17.03 -7.55
C TYR A 140 3.98 -18.06 -8.04
N GLN A 141 4.39 -19.33 -8.11
CA GLN A 141 3.52 -20.45 -8.47
C GLN A 141 2.55 -20.82 -7.33
N TYR A 142 2.98 -20.65 -6.08
CA TYR A 142 2.11 -20.81 -4.92
C TYR A 142 1.01 -19.74 -4.89
N GLN A 143 1.34 -18.49 -5.19
CA GLN A 143 0.39 -17.37 -5.22
C GLN A 143 -0.65 -17.49 -6.34
N SER A 144 -0.27 -18.03 -7.51
CA SER A 144 -1.19 -18.21 -8.64
C SER A 144 -0.90 -19.50 -9.41
N LYS A 145 -1.91 -20.37 -9.51
CA LYS A 145 -1.84 -21.62 -10.29
C LYS A 145 -1.64 -21.41 -11.79
N LYS A 146 -1.77 -20.16 -12.27
CA LYS A 146 -1.53 -19.80 -13.68
C LYS A 146 -0.04 -19.58 -13.98
N VAL A 147 0.81 -19.52 -12.97
CA VAL A 147 2.25 -19.36 -13.14
C VAL A 147 2.92 -20.73 -13.30
N SER A 148 3.82 -20.83 -14.29
CA SER A 148 4.65 -22.01 -14.54
C SER A 148 6.12 -21.62 -14.56
N LEU A 149 6.98 -22.47 -13.99
CA LEU A 149 8.41 -22.22 -13.84
C LEU A 149 9.20 -23.30 -14.55
N ASP A 150 10.08 -22.90 -15.47
CA ASP A 150 11.04 -23.77 -16.15
C ASP A 150 12.48 -23.29 -15.87
N TYR A 151 13.41 -24.24 -15.80
CA TYR A 151 14.84 -23.96 -15.63
C TYR A 151 15.60 -24.54 -16.80
N VAL A 152 16.36 -23.70 -17.49
CA VAL A 152 17.04 -24.06 -18.73
C VAL A 152 18.49 -23.60 -18.65
N ASP A 153 19.40 -24.54 -18.90
CA ASP A 153 20.80 -24.21 -19.13
C ASP A 153 20.96 -23.77 -20.60
N PRO A 154 21.32 -22.51 -20.89
CA PRO A 154 21.43 -22.01 -22.25
C PRO A 154 22.52 -22.73 -23.06
N ASP A 155 23.55 -23.31 -22.41
CA ASP A 155 24.58 -24.10 -23.10
C ASP A 155 24.05 -25.48 -23.51
N LYS A 156 23.15 -26.07 -22.71
CA LYS A 156 22.53 -27.37 -23.03
C LYS A 156 21.38 -27.23 -24.03
N LYS A 157 20.67 -26.09 -24.04
CA LYS A 157 19.55 -25.80 -24.95
C LYS A 157 19.75 -24.48 -25.71
N PRO A 158 20.77 -24.38 -26.57
CA PRO A 158 21.12 -23.13 -27.25
C PRO A 158 20.06 -22.66 -28.25
N ALA A 159 19.29 -23.59 -28.84
CA ALA A 159 18.21 -23.24 -29.75
C ALA A 159 17.09 -22.43 -29.05
N LEU A 160 16.71 -22.85 -27.84
CA LEU A 160 15.68 -22.16 -27.05
C LEU A 160 16.19 -20.79 -26.56
N ALA A 161 17.44 -20.72 -26.11
CA ALA A 161 18.07 -19.47 -25.70
C ALA A 161 18.14 -18.46 -26.87
N LYS A 162 18.48 -18.92 -28.08
CA LYS A 162 18.45 -18.07 -29.29
C LYS A 162 17.04 -17.62 -29.67
N GLN A 163 16.06 -18.53 -29.65
CA GLN A 163 14.66 -18.21 -29.95
C GLN A 163 14.13 -17.13 -29.00
N LEU A 164 14.43 -17.26 -27.71
CA LEU A 164 14.06 -16.28 -26.69
C LEU A 164 15.05 -15.13 -26.58
N ALA A 165 16.01 -14.96 -27.51
CA ALA A 165 16.98 -13.87 -27.55
C ALA A 165 17.68 -13.61 -26.20
N ILE A 166 18.09 -14.68 -25.51
CA ILE A 166 18.79 -14.62 -24.24
C ILE A 166 20.26 -14.27 -24.50
N GLN A 167 20.72 -13.17 -23.93
CA GLN A 167 22.08 -12.64 -24.15
C GLN A 167 23.02 -12.88 -22.97
N SER A 168 22.49 -13.10 -21.77
CA SER A 168 23.26 -13.25 -20.54
C SER A 168 22.69 -14.36 -19.65
N TYR A 169 23.57 -14.99 -18.87
CA TYR A 169 23.19 -15.87 -17.77
C TYR A 169 22.43 -15.11 -16.68
N GLY A 170 21.53 -15.81 -16.00
CA GLY A 170 20.68 -15.24 -14.97
C GLY A 170 19.51 -14.43 -15.52
N THR A 171 19.20 -14.59 -16.82
CA THR A 171 18.02 -13.97 -17.44
C THR A 171 16.79 -14.84 -17.19
N ILE A 172 15.69 -14.22 -16.78
CA ILE A 172 14.37 -14.84 -16.67
C ILE A 172 13.53 -14.34 -17.85
N ALA A 173 13.14 -15.24 -18.74
CA ALA A 173 12.16 -14.96 -19.79
C ALA A 173 10.76 -15.15 -19.22
N ILE A 174 9.96 -14.09 -19.23
CA ILE A 174 8.59 -14.08 -18.73
C ILE A 174 7.67 -13.95 -19.93
N GLU A 175 6.90 -15.00 -20.20
CA GLU A 175 6.00 -15.11 -21.34
C GLU A 175 4.55 -15.02 -20.85
N TYR A 176 3.77 -14.15 -21.50
CA TYR A 176 2.34 -13.99 -21.22
C TYR A 176 1.59 -13.65 -22.50
N LYS A 177 0.69 -14.56 -22.92
CA LYS A 177 0.06 -14.52 -24.25
C LYS A 177 1.17 -14.47 -25.33
N ASP A 178 1.14 -13.49 -26.23
CA ASP A 178 2.13 -13.32 -27.31
C ASP A 178 3.31 -12.41 -26.93
N ARG A 179 3.39 -11.98 -25.66
CA ARG A 179 4.40 -11.04 -25.18
C ARG A 179 5.46 -11.76 -24.37
N ILE A 180 6.71 -11.32 -24.52
CA ILE A 180 7.88 -11.88 -23.84
C ILE A 180 8.70 -10.72 -23.28
N GLU A 181 8.88 -10.70 -21.96
CA GLU A 181 9.78 -9.77 -21.28
C GLU A 181 10.99 -10.52 -20.74
N ARG A 182 12.16 -9.88 -20.74
CA ARG A 182 13.43 -10.47 -20.27
C ARG A 182 13.92 -9.66 -19.11
N VAL A 183 14.09 -10.32 -17.98
CA VAL A 183 14.59 -9.70 -16.76
C VAL A 183 15.94 -10.30 -16.43
N VAL A 184 16.95 -9.47 -16.26
CA VAL A 184 18.27 -9.91 -15.78
C VAL A 184 18.30 -9.67 -14.28
N GLY A 185 18.53 -10.73 -13.51
CA GLY A 185 18.54 -10.67 -12.04
C GLY A 185 17.50 -11.60 -11.41
N ASP A 186 17.53 -11.68 -10.08
CA ASP A 186 16.68 -12.56 -9.27
C ASP A 186 16.00 -11.83 -8.11
N SER A 187 16.04 -10.49 -8.09
CA SER A 187 15.32 -9.71 -7.09
C SER A 187 13.81 -9.75 -7.34
N GLU A 188 13.02 -9.69 -6.27
CA GLU A 188 11.54 -9.65 -6.37
C GLU A 188 11.09 -8.45 -7.20
N GLN A 189 11.75 -7.30 -7.03
CA GLN A 189 11.42 -6.06 -7.73
C GLN A 189 11.61 -6.18 -9.24
N GLU A 190 12.74 -6.71 -9.70
CA GLU A 190 13.02 -6.88 -11.13
C GLU A 190 12.02 -7.84 -11.78
N ILE A 191 11.73 -8.96 -11.10
CA ILE A 191 10.78 -9.97 -11.57
C ILE A 191 9.36 -9.40 -11.60
N ALA A 192 8.92 -8.71 -10.54
CA ALA A 192 7.61 -8.08 -10.45
C ALA A 192 7.39 -7.07 -11.58
N ASN A 193 8.39 -6.23 -11.86
CA ASN A 193 8.33 -5.28 -12.97
C ASN A 193 8.20 -5.97 -14.32
N GLY A 194 8.98 -7.04 -14.56
CA GLY A 194 8.87 -7.83 -15.78
C GLY A 194 7.50 -8.48 -15.96
N ILE A 195 6.92 -9.01 -14.88
CA ILE A 195 5.55 -9.54 -14.86
C ILE A 195 4.54 -8.43 -15.19
N ILE A 196 4.62 -7.28 -14.53
CA ILE A 196 3.73 -6.14 -14.80
C ILE A 196 3.83 -5.75 -16.27
N LYS A 197 5.04 -5.58 -16.80
CA LYS A 197 5.28 -5.15 -18.18
C LYS A 197 4.73 -6.14 -19.20
N VAL A 198 4.94 -7.45 -19.02
CA VAL A 198 4.42 -8.47 -19.94
C VAL A 198 2.90 -8.68 -19.81
N VAL A 199 2.33 -8.44 -18.63
CA VAL A 199 0.89 -8.60 -18.36
C VAL A 199 0.08 -7.38 -18.82
N THR A 200 0.58 -6.16 -18.61
CA THR A 200 -0.06 -4.95 -19.13
C THR A 200 0.21 -4.79 -20.63
N GLY A 201 1.42 -5.14 -21.08
CA GLY A 201 1.96 -4.86 -22.42
C GLY A 201 1.99 -3.39 -22.78
N GLN A 202 1.98 -2.52 -21.77
CA GLN A 202 2.17 -1.10 -21.92
C GLN A 202 3.28 -0.66 -20.97
N GLU A 203 4.34 -0.10 -21.55
CA GLU A 203 5.31 0.68 -20.81
C GLU A 203 4.66 2.03 -20.48
N ARG A 204 4.44 2.30 -19.20
CA ARG A 204 3.78 3.55 -18.78
C ARG A 204 4.78 4.68 -18.89
N LYS A 205 4.48 5.71 -19.69
CA LYS A 205 5.36 6.85 -19.86
C LYS A 205 4.95 8.02 -18.98
N VAL A 206 5.92 8.55 -18.24
CA VAL A 206 5.80 9.80 -17.49
C VAL A 206 6.60 10.88 -18.23
N TYR A 207 5.91 11.92 -18.69
CA TYR A 207 6.53 13.02 -19.40
C TYR A 207 6.77 14.19 -18.45
N PHE A 208 8.01 14.63 -18.31
CA PHE A 208 8.37 15.87 -17.61
C PHE A 208 8.43 17.02 -18.59
N THR A 209 7.71 18.10 -18.32
CA THR A 209 7.81 19.31 -19.15
C THR A 209 9.18 19.96 -19.02
N GLN A 210 9.58 20.67 -20.06
CA GLN A 210 10.84 21.40 -20.16
C GLN A 210 10.63 22.69 -20.96
N GLY A 211 11.49 23.67 -20.73
CA GLY A 211 11.54 24.94 -21.48
C GLY A 211 11.28 26.18 -20.63
N HIS A 212 10.85 26.00 -19.38
CA HIS A 212 10.45 27.07 -18.46
C HIS A 212 11.27 27.07 -17.17
N GLY A 213 12.45 26.43 -17.16
CA GLY A 213 13.32 26.34 -15.97
C GLY A 213 12.88 25.29 -14.95
N GLU A 214 12.11 24.29 -15.38
CA GLU A 214 11.72 23.16 -14.53
C GLU A 214 12.94 22.38 -13.98
N LYS A 215 12.71 21.59 -12.93
CA LYS A 215 13.76 20.73 -12.35
C LYS A 215 14.28 19.73 -13.38
N ASP A 216 15.60 19.61 -13.47
CA ASP A 216 16.23 18.68 -14.41
C ASP A 216 16.17 17.23 -13.90
N THR A 217 15.58 16.36 -14.72
CA THR A 217 15.44 14.93 -14.47
C THR A 217 16.74 14.13 -14.58
N ALA A 218 17.81 14.69 -15.15
CA ALA A 218 19.13 14.04 -15.19
C ALA A 218 20.10 14.55 -14.11
N SER A 219 19.80 15.70 -13.49
CA SER A 219 20.68 16.28 -12.48
C SER A 219 20.64 15.48 -11.17
N ALA A 220 21.83 15.20 -10.62
CA ALA A 220 22.03 14.60 -9.31
C ALA A 220 22.28 15.65 -8.21
N GLU A 221 22.19 16.93 -8.54
CA GLU A 221 22.30 18.01 -7.56
C GLU A 221 21.13 17.99 -6.59
N ARG A 222 21.24 18.77 -5.50
CA ARG A 222 20.22 18.82 -4.44
C ARG A 222 18.80 19.13 -4.95
N ALA A 223 18.67 19.92 -6.02
CA ALA A 223 17.39 20.27 -6.64
C ALA A 223 17.04 19.38 -7.87
N GLY A 224 17.92 18.45 -8.24
CA GLY A 224 17.77 17.57 -9.38
C GLY A 224 16.86 16.38 -9.10
N TYR A 225 16.28 15.82 -10.17
CA TYR A 225 15.22 14.80 -10.10
C TYR A 225 15.70 13.40 -10.52
N ASN A 226 17.02 13.16 -10.66
CA ASN A 226 17.53 11.87 -11.11
C ASN A 226 17.09 10.70 -10.19
N GLY A 227 17.04 10.92 -8.87
CA GLY A 227 16.60 9.92 -7.90
C GLY A 227 15.12 9.55 -8.07
N ILE A 228 14.29 10.54 -8.41
CA ILE A 228 12.86 10.35 -8.72
C ILE A 228 12.74 9.53 -10.01
N VAL A 229 13.51 9.86 -11.05
CA VAL A 229 13.53 9.09 -12.31
C VAL A 229 13.97 7.64 -12.09
N ALA A 230 15.01 7.43 -11.29
CA ALA A 230 15.47 6.09 -10.95
C ALA A 230 14.40 5.29 -10.21
N GLN A 231 13.65 5.92 -9.29
CA GLN A 231 12.54 5.27 -8.60
C GLN A 231 11.37 4.97 -9.53
N LEU A 232 11.00 5.90 -10.42
CA LEU A 232 9.96 5.66 -11.42
C LEU A 232 10.32 4.50 -12.36
N GLY A 233 11.57 4.42 -12.80
CA GLY A 233 12.07 3.27 -13.58
C GLY A 233 11.97 1.96 -12.81
N ARG A 234 12.28 1.99 -11.52
CA ARG A 234 12.11 0.90 -10.57
C ARG A 234 10.65 0.50 -10.33
N ASP A 235 9.69 1.36 -10.68
CA ASP A 235 8.25 1.11 -10.62
C ASP A 235 7.65 0.84 -12.03
N ASN A 236 8.52 0.51 -13.00
CA ASN A 236 8.17 0.21 -14.40
C ASN A 236 7.51 1.38 -15.16
N TYR A 237 7.94 2.61 -14.86
CA TYR A 237 7.66 3.78 -15.68
C TYR A 237 8.88 4.17 -16.50
N LYS A 238 8.65 4.51 -17.77
CA LYS A 238 9.65 5.17 -18.59
C LYS A 238 9.48 6.68 -18.46
N VAL A 239 10.57 7.36 -18.11
CA VAL A 239 10.57 8.82 -18.02
C VAL A 239 11.09 9.42 -19.31
N GLU A 240 10.33 10.33 -19.89
CA GLU A 240 10.72 11.12 -21.06
C GLU A 240 10.52 12.62 -20.78
N ARG A 241 11.19 13.47 -21.56
CA ARG A 241 11.03 14.92 -21.50
C ARG A 241 10.15 15.39 -22.65
N VAL A 242 9.35 16.43 -22.42
CA VAL A 242 8.53 17.08 -23.45
C VAL A 242 8.70 18.59 -23.41
N VAL A 243 8.91 19.21 -24.56
CA VAL A 243 8.88 20.67 -24.73
C VAL A 243 7.58 21.01 -25.45
N LEU A 244 6.56 21.44 -24.69
CA LEU A 244 5.22 21.66 -25.25
C LEU A 244 5.20 22.82 -26.24
N ALA A 245 6.01 23.86 -26.04
CA ALA A 245 6.21 24.94 -27.00
C ALA A 245 6.63 24.45 -28.40
N GLN A 246 7.33 23.31 -28.49
CA GLN A 246 7.77 22.73 -29.76
C GLN A 246 6.77 21.72 -30.33
N GLN A 247 6.19 20.86 -29.48
CA GLN A 247 5.31 19.79 -29.92
C GLN A 247 3.85 20.22 -30.08
N GLY A 248 3.44 21.32 -29.43
CA GLY A 248 2.07 21.84 -29.42
C GLY A 248 1.07 21.02 -28.61
N GLU A 249 1.34 19.73 -28.39
CA GLU A 249 0.46 18.81 -27.66
C GLU A 249 1.24 17.84 -26.76
N VAL A 250 0.55 17.31 -25.75
CA VAL A 250 1.04 16.20 -24.94
C VAL A 250 1.03 14.91 -25.77
N PRO A 251 2.13 14.12 -25.81
CA PRO A 251 2.19 12.82 -26.47
C PRO A 251 1.03 11.90 -26.11
N ALA A 252 0.48 11.18 -27.10
CA ALA A 252 -0.70 10.35 -26.93
C ALA A 252 -0.48 9.13 -26.00
N ASP A 253 0.77 8.70 -25.85
CA ASP A 253 1.19 7.60 -24.97
C ASP A 253 1.56 8.06 -23.55
N ALA A 254 1.38 9.34 -23.22
CA ALA A 254 1.58 9.86 -21.88
C ALA A 254 0.58 9.25 -20.89
N THR A 255 1.09 8.61 -19.84
CA THR A 255 0.28 8.14 -18.70
C THR A 255 0.06 9.28 -17.70
N VAL A 256 1.08 10.10 -17.47
CA VAL A 256 1.07 11.30 -16.63
C VAL A 256 2.02 12.34 -17.24
N VAL A 257 1.65 13.62 -17.17
CA VAL A 257 2.57 14.74 -17.42
C VAL A 257 2.91 15.42 -16.10
N VAL A 258 4.19 15.71 -15.88
CA VAL A 258 4.69 16.36 -14.67
C VAL A 258 5.23 17.74 -15.04
N VAL A 259 4.66 18.77 -14.44
CA VAL A 259 5.16 20.15 -14.49
C VAL A 259 5.92 20.40 -13.19
N ALA A 260 7.25 20.31 -13.25
CA ALA A 260 8.12 20.25 -12.07
C ALA A 260 8.77 21.61 -11.76
N GLY A 261 8.10 22.46 -11.00
CA GLY A 261 8.65 23.72 -10.49
C GLY A 261 9.12 24.69 -11.57
N PRO A 262 8.28 25.07 -12.55
CA PRO A 262 8.67 26.01 -13.59
C PRO A 262 9.01 27.38 -13.00
N LYS A 263 10.00 28.04 -13.58
CA LYS A 263 10.49 29.39 -13.22
C LYS A 263 9.89 30.49 -14.09
N ALA A 264 9.32 30.12 -15.23
CA ALA A 264 8.55 30.99 -16.11
C ALA A 264 7.16 30.40 -16.37
N ASP A 265 6.19 31.26 -16.66
CA ASP A 265 4.84 30.81 -16.99
C ASP A 265 4.77 30.18 -18.38
N PHE A 266 3.81 29.29 -18.58
CA PHE A 266 3.60 28.59 -19.84
C PHE A 266 2.88 29.50 -20.83
N LEU A 267 3.13 29.32 -22.13
CA LEU A 267 2.42 30.02 -23.17
C LEU A 267 0.97 29.52 -23.30
N ALA A 268 0.08 30.37 -23.81
CA ALA A 268 -1.35 30.02 -23.99
C ALA A 268 -1.54 28.71 -24.79
N GLN A 269 -0.78 28.53 -25.87
CA GLN A 269 -0.84 27.31 -26.68
C GLN A 269 -0.46 26.04 -25.90
N GLU A 270 0.48 26.15 -24.95
CA GLU A 270 0.92 25.01 -24.13
C GLU A 270 -0.15 24.65 -23.10
N ILE A 271 -0.80 25.65 -22.51
CA ILE A 271 -1.97 25.46 -21.64
C ILE A 271 -3.12 24.82 -22.41
N ASP A 272 -3.37 25.23 -23.65
CA ASP A 272 -4.40 24.60 -24.48
C ASP A 272 -4.07 23.12 -24.72
N GLY A 273 -2.80 22.78 -24.95
CA GLY A 273 -2.32 21.40 -25.07
C GLY A 273 -2.54 20.58 -23.79
N LEU A 274 -2.23 21.14 -22.62
CA LEU A 274 -2.50 20.51 -21.32
C LEU A 274 -4.00 20.37 -21.04
N THR A 275 -4.80 21.37 -21.41
CA THR A 275 -6.26 21.38 -21.25
C THR A 275 -6.89 20.27 -22.06
N ARG A 276 -6.56 20.16 -23.36
CA ARG A 276 -7.02 19.07 -24.22
C ARG A 276 -6.62 17.69 -23.68
N TYR A 277 -5.42 17.57 -23.10
CA TYR A 277 -4.97 16.32 -22.48
C TYR A 277 -5.77 15.95 -21.23
N LEU A 278 -6.06 16.92 -20.37
CA LEU A 278 -6.86 16.68 -19.17
C LEU A 278 -8.33 16.38 -19.50
N GLU A 279 -8.91 17.04 -20.51
CA GLU A 279 -10.30 16.83 -20.95
C GLU A 279 -10.55 15.41 -21.50
N ARG A 280 -9.55 14.80 -22.12
CA ARG A 280 -9.59 13.39 -22.57
C ARG A 280 -9.28 12.37 -21.47
N GLY A 281 -9.27 12.79 -20.19
CA GLY A 281 -8.99 11.92 -19.04
C GLY A 281 -7.51 11.71 -18.72
N GLY A 282 -6.64 12.54 -19.31
CA GLY A 282 -5.22 12.58 -18.98
C GLY A 282 -4.96 13.01 -17.54
N LYS A 283 -3.73 12.81 -17.08
CA LYS A 283 -3.32 13.08 -15.68
C LYS A 283 -2.14 14.04 -15.66
N VAL A 284 -2.26 15.13 -14.92
CA VAL A 284 -1.19 16.12 -14.74
C VAL A 284 -0.82 16.19 -13.26
N LEU A 285 0.48 16.13 -12.96
CA LEU A 285 1.04 16.51 -11.66
C LEU A 285 1.63 17.91 -11.79
N LEU A 286 1.01 18.86 -11.13
CA LEU A 286 1.41 20.27 -11.16
C LEU A 286 2.14 20.62 -9.86
N MET A 287 3.44 20.92 -9.96
CA MET A 287 4.28 21.27 -8.81
C MET A 287 4.75 22.71 -8.99
N LEU A 288 4.15 23.65 -8.27
CA LEU A 288 4.45 25.08 -8.41
C LEU A 288 5.18 25.56 -7.14
N ASP A 289 6.48 25.81 -7.25
CA ASP A 289 7.28 26.43 -6.18
C ASP A 289 6.73 27.85 -5.91
N PRO A 290 6.68 28.37 -4.67
CA PRO A 290 6.31 29.76 -4.36
C PRO A 290 7.18 30.77 -5.14
N PRO A 291 6.68 32.00 -5.37
CA PRO A 291 7.48 33.01 -6.05
C PRO A 291 8.73 33.34 -5.22
N GLU A 292 9.91 33.33 -5.85
CA GLU A 292 11.19 33.62 -5.17
C GLU A 292 11.28 35.08 -4.70
N LYS A 293 10.52 35.97 -5.35
CA LYS A 293 10.41 37.40 -5.04
C LYS A 293 8.96 37.83 -5.21
N ALA A 294 8.50 38.80 -4.41
CA ALA A 294 7.14 39.35 -4.52
C ALA A 294 6.82 39.90 -5.93
N GLU A 295 7.82 40.42 -6.63
CA GLU A 295 7.71 40.97 -8.00
C GLU A 295 8.14 39.97 -9.10
N GLY A 296 8.32 38.69 -8.75
CA GLY A 296 8.73 37.66 -9.70
C GLY A 296 7.68 37.35 -10.78
N PRO A 297 8.06 36.65 -11.86
CA PRO A 297 7.12 36.19 -12.88
C PRO A 297 6.00 35.37 -12.24
N GLN A 298 4.76 35.78 -12.46
CA GLN A 298 3.60 35.04 -11.96
C GLN A 298 3.22 33.94 -12.94
N LEU A 299 3.00 32.74 -12.42
CA LEU A 299 2.54 31.56 -13.17
C LEU A 299 1.03 31.64 -13.45
N THR A 300 0.57 32.78 -13.97
CA THR A 300 -0.84 33.16 -14.10
C THR A 300 -1.64 32.13 -14.88
N ASN A 301 -1.08 31.64 -15.97
CA ASN A 301 -1.71 30.68 -16.87
C ASN A 301 -1.83 29.29 -16.22
N LEU A 302 -0.78 28.83 -15.53
CA LEU A 302 -0.81 27.57 -14.77
C LEU A 302 -1.77 27.64 -13.56
N ILE A 303 -1.82 28.79 -12.87
CA ILE A 303 -2.77 29.03 -11.77
C ILE A 303 -4.21 29.05 -12.29
N ALA A 304 -4.45 29.68 -13.45
CA ALA A 304 -5.76 29.67 -14.09
C ALA A 304 -6.19 28.24 -14.49
N LEU A 305 -5.27 27.44 -15.03
CA LEU A 305 -5.51 26.02 -15.31
C LEU A 305 -5.89 25.26 -14.03
N ALA A 306 -5.15 25.43 -12.93
CA ALA A 306 -5.47 24.80 -11.64
C ALA A 306 -6.87 25.21 -11.13
N ARG A 307 -7.22 26.49 -11.26
CA ARG A 307 -8.53 27.02 -10.85
C ARG A 307 -9.68 26.44 -11.66
N ALA A 308 -9.49 26.24 -12.97
CA ALA A 308 -10.45 25.54 -13.83
C ALA A 308 -10.67 24.07 -13.41
N TRP A 309 -9.75 23.51 -12.62
CA TRP A 309 -9.83 22.18 -12.01
C TRP A 309 -10.16 22.23 -10.50
N ALA A 310 -10.83 23.30 -10.06
CA ALA A 310 -11.30 23.51 -8.70
C ALA A 310 -10.19 23.62 -7.63
N MET A 311 -8.99 24.04 -8.02
CA MET A 311 -7.87 24.28 -7.09
C MET A 311 -7.44 25.75 -7.14
N GLU A 312 -7.53 26.44 -6.01
CA GLU A 312 -6.96 27.77 -5.82
C GLU A 312 -5.52 27.63 -5.35
N VAL A 313 -4.57 28.14 -6.13
CA VAL A 313 -3.14 28.10 -5.83
C VAL A 313 -2.68 29.50 -5.42
N GLY A 314 -2.19 29.63 -4.18
CA GLY A 314 -1.72 30.90 -3.65
C GLY A 314 -0.36 31.33 -4.22
N SER A 315 -0.10 32.63 -4.16
CA SER A 315 1.21 33.27 -4.43
C SER A 315 1.98 33.56 -3.13
N ASN A 316 1.76 32.72 -2.11
CA ASN A 316 2.23 32.87 -0.73
C ASN A 316 3.16 31.72 -0.34
N LEU A 317 3.81 31.85 0.81
CA LEU A 317 4.56 30.78 1.43
C LEU A 317 3.80 30.22 2.63
N VAL A 318 3.72 28.89 2.73
CA VAL A 318 3.17 28.24 3.92
C VAL A 318 4.23 28.26 5.02
N VAL A 319 3.88 28.84 6.16
CA VAL A 319 4.72 28.89 7.36
C VAL A 319 4.08 28.04 8.45
N ASP A 320 4.89 27.24 9.16
CA ASP A 320 4.43 26.39 10.26
C ASP A 320 5.17 26.69 11.57
N VAL A 321 4.48 27.38 12.48
CA VAL A 321 4.97 27.65 13.84
C VAL A 321 4.58 26.56 14.83
N SER A 322 4.18 25.37 14.35
CA SER A 322 3.87 24.20 15.18
C SER A 322 5.04 23.76 16.06
N GLY A 323 6.26 24.19 15.75
CA GLY A 323 7.49 23.78 16.44
C GLY A 323 7.94 22.36 16.10
N VAL A 324 7.13 21.60 15.34
CA VAL A 324 7.49 20.26 14.84
C VAL A 324 8.70 20.36 13.91
N GLY A 325 8.71 21.36 13.01
CA GLY A 325 9.87 21.64 12.16
C GLY A 325 11.17 21.86 12.96
N ARG A 326 11.10 22.64 14.05
CA ARG A 326 12.27 22.89 14.93
C ARG A 326 12.77 21.63 15.64
N LEU A 327 11.86 20.73 16.04
CA LEU A 327 12.24 19.43 16.61
C LEU A 327 12.99 18.55 15.60
N LEU A 328 12.73 18.72 14.30
CA LEU A 328 13.41 18.05 13.19
C LEU A 328 14.65 18.80 12.69
N GLY A 329 15.05 19.90 13.35
CA GLY A 329 16.20 20.71 12.94
C GLY A 329 15.96 21.60 11.72
N THR A 330 14.69 21.91 11.41
CA THR A 330 14.26 22.80 10.33
C THR A 330 13.62 24.08 10.88
N ASP A 331 13.46 25.10 10.03
CA ASP A 331 12.81 26.35 10.39
C ASP A 331 11.31 26.35 10.05
N GLU A 332 10.64 27.47 10.34
CA GLU A 332 9.21 27.67 10.14
C GLU A 332 8.78 27.64 8.64
N THR A 333 9.72 27.70 7.67
CA THR A 333 9.43 27.62 6.22
C THR A 333 9.33 26.19 5.69
N VAL A 334 9.46 25.20 6.59
CA VAL A 334 9.33 23.78 6.30
C VAL A 334 8.10 23.23 7.03
N PRO A 335 6.88 23.43 6.50
CA PRO A 335 5.68 22.83 7.07
C PRO A 335 5.78 21.30 7.12
N VAL A 336 5.34 20.74 8.24
CA VAL A 336 5.34 19.29 8.47
C VAL A 336 3.91 18.79 8.52
N ALA A 337 3.58 17.85 7.63
CA ALA A 337 2.33 17.11 7.68
C ALA A 337 2.49 15.88 8.58
N ALA A 338 1.67 15.83 9.63
CA ALA A 338 1.61 14.74 10.59
C ALA A 338 0.25 13.99 10.59
N SER A 339 -0.74 14.53 9.88
CA SER A 339 -2.08 13.95 9.77
C SER A 339 -2.53 14.06 8.32
N TYR A 340 -3.01 12.95 7.78
CA TYR A 340 -3.51 12.87 6.41
C TYR A 340 -5.03 12.61 6.43
N PRO A 341 -5.81 13.33 5.60
CA PRO A 341 -7.22 13.04 5.41
C PRO A 341 -7.45 11.61 4.90
N ASN A 342 -8.67 11.09 5.09
CA ASN A 342 -9.04 9.78 4.55
C ASN A 342 -9.09 9.86 3.02
N HIS A 343 -8.05 9.37 2.37
CA HIS A 343 -7.91 9.38 0.91
C HIS A 343 -7.07 8.18 0.45
N PRO A 344 -7.45 7.45 -0.62
CA PRO A 344 -6.75 6.22 -1.06
C PRO A 344 -5.26 6.38 -1.35
N ILE A 345 -4.80 7.58 -1.72
CA ILE A 345 -3.37 7.87 -1.95
C ILE A 345 -2.55 7.79 -0.65
N VAL A 346 -3.13 8.19 0.48
CA VAL A 346 -2.44 8.38 1.77
C VAL A 346 -3.00 7.47 2.87
N GLU A 347 -3.85 6.50 2.54
CA GLU A 347 -4.47 5.57 3.50
C GLU A 347 -3.45 4.82 4.38
N ARG A 348 -2.24 4.60 3.84
CA ARG A 348 -1.13 3.91 4.53
C ARG A 348 0.03 4.84 4.89
N PHE A 349 -0.17 6.15 4.85
CA PHE A 349 0.84 7.13 5.22
C PHE A 349 0.82 7.37 6.73
N ASP A 350 1.70 6.65 7.44
CA ASP A 350 1.99 6.87 8.87
C ASP A 350 3.30 7.65 9.07
N LEU A 351 3.75 8.37 8.04
CA LEU A 351 5.03 9.09 8.02
C LEU A 351 4.84 10.59 8.24
N LEU A 352 5.74 11.19 9.00
CA LEU A 352 5.91 12.65 9.00
C LEU A 352 6.54 13.06 7.66
N THR A 353 5.87 13.92 6.90
CA THR A 353 6.44 14.48 5.66
C THR A 353 6.67 15.97 5.82
N ALA A 354 7.82 16.43 5.36
CA ALA A 354 8.24 17.82 5.39
C ALA A 354 8.19 18.39 3.97
N PHE A 355 7.64 19.59 3.82
CA PHE A 355 7.48 20.26 2.52
C PHE A 355 8.21 21.61 2.52
N PRO A 356 9.53 21.63 2.30
CA PRO A 356 10.30 22.87 2.28
C PRO A 356 9.78 23.82 1.21
N LEU A 357 9.58 25.08 1.58
CA LEU A 357 9.17 26.14 0.66
C LEU A 357 7.89 25.81 -0.11
N ALA A 358 6.82 25.40 0.59
CA ALA A 358 5.53 25.10 -0.03
C ALA A 358 4.63 26.34 -0.14
N ARG A 359 3.82 26.42 -1.21
CA ARG A 359 2.73 27.39 -1.33
C ARG A 359 1.38 26.78 -0.97
N SER A 360 0.40 27.62 -0.65
CA SER A 360 -0.96 27.14 -0.34
C SER A 360 -1.71 26.63 -1.58
N VAL A 361 -2.46 25.56 -1.39
CA VAL A 361 -3.43 25.03 -2.37
C VAL A 361 -4.72 24.71 -1.62
N ILE A 362 -5.83 25.29 -2.06
CA ILE A 362 -7.14 25.14 -1.41
C ILE A 362 -8.16 24.73 -2.47
N GLY A 363 -9.10 23.86 -2.11
CA GLY A 363 -10.21 23.52 -3.00
C GLY A 363 -11.16 24.71 -3.18
N VAL A 364 -11.58 24.99 -4.41
CA VAL A 364 -12.60 26.01 -4.70
C VAL A 364 -13.94 25.55 -4.13
N GLY A 365 -14.53 26.37 -3.24
CA GLY A 365 -15.82 26.09 -2.62
C GLY A 365 -16.92 25.87 -3.67
N GLY A 366 -17.66 24.76 -3.55
CA GLY A 366 -18.68 24.38 -4.52
C GLY A 366 -18.15 23.73 -5.82
N GLY A 367 -16.83 23.61 -5.98
CA GLY A 367 -16.19 23.03 -7.15
C GLY A 367 -16.10 23.98 -8.35
N ALA A 368 -15.59 23.49 -9.47
CA ALA A 368 -15.48 24.23 -10.74
C ALA A 368 -15.88 23.33 -11.91
N GLY A 369 -16.92 23.71 -12.65
CA GLY A 369 -17.37 22.95 -13.82
C GLY A 369 -17.76 21.49 -13.51
N GLY A 370 -18.36 21.24 -12.34
CA GLY A 370 -18.69 19.88 -11.87
C GLY A 370 -17.50 19.07 -11.34
N ARG A 371 -16.30 19.68 -11.27
CA ARG A 371 -15.09 19.08 -10.68
C ARG A 371 -14.97 19.53 -9.23
N PHE A 372 -14.47 18.63 -8.37
CA PHE A 372 -14.29 18.88 -6.94
C PHE A 372 -12.87 18.50 -6.54
N ALA A 373 -12.17 19.41 -5.86
CA ALA A 373 -10.86 19.10 -5.30
C ALA A 373 -11.01 18.18 -4.08
N GLN A 374 -10.08 17.24 -3.93
CA GLN A 374 -9.98 16.38 -2.76
C GLN A 374 -8.64 16.62 -2.07
N THR A 375 -8.68 17.00 -0.81
CA THR A 375 -7.49 17.22 0.00
C THR A 375 -6.94 15.88 0.49
N PHE A 376 -5.64 15.65 0.32
CA PHE A 376 -4.96 14.45 0.81
C PHE A 376 -3.70 14.76 1.63
N VAL A 377 -3.29 16.02 1.74
CA VAL A 377 -2.26 16.49 2.69
C VAL A 377 -2.76 17.79 3.31
N GLU A 378 -2.63 17.92 4.63
CA GLU A 378 -2.98 19.14 5.36
C GLU A 378 -1.80 19.57 6.24
N THR A 379 -1.64 20.88 6.34
CA THR A 379 -0.67 21.49 7.25
C THR A 379 -1.18 21.42 8.69
N SER A 380 -0.34 21.81 9.66
CA SER A 380 -0.79 21.92 11.04
C SER A 380 -1.88 23.00 11.17
N GLY A 381 -2.72 22.91 12.21
CA GLY A 381 -3.68 23.98 12.53
C GLY A 381 -3.02 25.29 12.97
N ARG A 382 -1.69 25.29 13.16
CA ARG A 382 -0.89 26.48 13.48
C ARG A 382 -0.14 27.02 12.28
N SER A 383 -0.42 26.51 11.08
CA SER A 383 0.17 27.00 9.83
C SER A 383 -0.72 28.04 9.17
N TRP A 384 -0.11 28.98 8.46
CA TRP A 384 -0.81 29.95 7.61
C TRP A 384 -0.04 30.17 6.31
N ALA A 385 -0.71 30.82 5.35
CA ALA A 385 -0.10 31.34 4.14
C ALA A 385 0.40 32.77 4.39
N GLU A 386 1.72 32.93 4.47
CA GLU A 386 2.44 34.20 4.57
C GLU A 386 2.51 34.89 3.21
N ALA A 387 1.99 36.11 3.13
CA ALA A 387 2.00 36.89 1.90
C ALA A 387 3.34 37.62 1.68
N ASP A 388 4.01 38.06 2.75
CA ASP A 388 5.28 38.78 2.67
C ASP A 388 6.46 37.82 2.88
N VAL A 389 6.83 37.12 1.80
CA VAL A 389 7.98 36.20 1.78
C VAL A 389 9.30 36.91 2.13
N SER A 390 9.40 38.23 1.93
CA SER A 390 10.63 38.98 2.22
C SER A 390 10.87 39.17 3.72
N SER A 391 9.79 39.20 4.52
CA SER A 391 9.86 39.28 5.98
C SER A 391 10.46 38.04 6.65
N LEU A 392 10.44 36.89 5.95
CA LEU A 392 10.87 35.59 6.46
C LEU A 392 12.40 35.41 6.56
N SER A 393 13.18 36.34 6.02
CA SER A 393 14.64 36.34 6.14
C SER A 393 15.16 37.01 7.43
N GLY A 394 14.25 37.58 8.25
CA GLY A 394 14.56 38.24 9.51
C GLY A 394 14.70 37.29 10.70
N LYS A 395 15.47 37.69 11.73
CA LYS A 395 15.57 36.98 13.03
C LYS A 395 14.36 37.19 13.95
N ASP A 396 13.37 37.97 13.51
CA ASP A 396 12.19 38.27 14.31
C ASP A 396 11.21 37.10 14.30
N GLN A 397 10.46 36.94 15.39
CA GLN A 397 9.44 35.90 15.48
C GLN A 397 8.36 36.17 14.44
N ILE A 398 8.21 35.23 13.51
CA ILE A 398 7.16 35.23 12.49
C ILE A 398 5.79 35.15 13.18
N LYS A 399 4.93 36.15 12.93
CA LYS A 399 3.58 36.28 13.53
C LYS A 399 2.57 36.45 12.42
N PHE A 400 1.41 35.84 12.59
CA PHE A 400 0.27 35.99 11.68
C PHE A 400 -0.24 37.43 11.67
N GLU A 401 -0.29 38.05 10.49
CA GLU A 401 -0.71 39.42 10.28
C GLU A 401 -1.71 39.51 9.11
N GLU A 402 -3.01 39.33 9.41
CA GLU A 402 -4.10 39.40 8.41
C GLU A 402 -4.09 40.72 7.61
N ALA A 403 -3.72 41.82 8.26
CA ALA A 403 -3.59 43.14 7.61
C ALA A 403 -2.52 43.20 6.52
N LYS A 404 -1.55 42.28 6.52
CA LYS A 404 -0.53 42.13 5.47
C LYS A 404 -0.91 41.11 4.38
N GLY A 405 -2.09 40.51 4.48
CA GLY A 405 -2.61 39.56 3.49
C GLY A 405 -2.42 38.10 3.87
N ASP A 406 -2.02 37.80 5.10
CA ASP A 406 -1.91 36.43 5.61
C ASP A 406 -3.26 35.74 5.65
N LYS A 407 -3.27 34.46 5.27
CA LYS A 407 -4.50 33.64 5.24
C LYS A 407 -4.33 32.37 6.06
N ARG A 408 -5.30 32.09 6.95
CA ARG A 408 -5.37 30.78 7.62
C ARG A 408 -5.72 29.70 6.60
N LEU A 409 -5.02 28.57 6.70
CA LEU A 409 -5.21 27.42 5.79
C LEU A 409 -6.29 26.46 6.27
N ARG A 410 -6.68 26.56 7.54
CA ARG A 410 -7.86 25.96 8.12
C ARG A 410 -8.72 27.08 8.69
N GLU A 411 -10.00 27.11 8.33
CA GLU A 411 -10.98 27.79 9.16
C GLU A 411 -11.06 27.02 10.47
N ASP A 412 -10.59 27.64 11.56
CA ASP A 412 -10.89 27.14 12.89
C ASP A 412 -12.39 27.30 13.09
N LEU A 413 -13.16 26.29 12.72
CA LEU A 413 -14.54 26.18 13.16
C LEU A 413 -14.50 26.26 14.69
N PRO A 414 -15.23 27.20 15.33
CA PRO A 414 -15.33 27.29 16.77
C PRO A 414 -15.50 25.89 17.37
N GLU A 415 -14.76 25.55 18.44
CA GLU A 415 -14.88 24.23 19.10
C GLU A 415 -16.34 23.86 19.40
N SER A 416 -17.19 24.86 19.64
CA SER A 416 -18.64 24.73 19.79
C SER A 416 -19.32 24.16 18.54
N LEU A 417 -18.97 24.60 17.33
CA LEU A 417 -19.50 24.10 16.06
C LEU A 417 -18.94 22.73 15.70
N VAL A 418 -17.67 22.45 16.01
CA VAL A 418 -17.08 21.10 15.85
C VAL A 418 -17.76 20.09 16.77
N ARG A 419 -17.99 20.47 18.03
CA ARG A 419 -18.76 19.67 19.00
C ARG A 419 -20.21 19.48 18.59
N LEU A 420 -20.86 20.53 18.05
CA LEU A 420 -22.24 20.45 17.56
C LEU A 420 -22.35 19.55 16.33
N ALA A 421 -21.43 19.65 15.37
CA ALA A 421 -21.36 18.79 14.19
C ALA A 421 -21.08 17.33 14.57
N GLY A 422 -20.18 17.10 15.53
CA GLY A 422 -19.91 15.78 16.11
C GLY A 422 -21.13 15.18 16.81
N ALA A 423 -21.82 15.97 17.65
CA ALA A 423 -23.03 15.57 18.35
C ALA A 423 -24.20 15.28 17.38
N LEU A 424 -24.35 16.07 16.31
CA LEU A 424 -25.37 15.86 15.27
C LEU A 424 -25.08 14.61 14.44
N ARG A 425 -23.81 14.30 14.15
CA ARG A 425 -23.39 13.04 13.50
C ARG A 425 -23.70 11.83 14.36
N GLN A 426 -23.44 11.92 15.66
CA GLN A 426 -23.66 10.83 16.62
C GLN A 426 -25.15 10.60 16.89
N LYS A 427 -25.95 11.68 16.91
CA LYS A 427 -27.41 11.60 17.05
C LYS A 427 -28.07 10.99 15.81
N ARG A 428 -27.62 11.35 14.60
CA ARG A 428 -28.07 10.70 13.35
C ARG A 428 -27.65 9.22 13.26
N ALA A 429 -26.44 8.86 13.72
CA ALA A 429 -26.01 7.46 13.75
C ALA A 429 -26.81 6.60 14.74
N GLY A 430 -27.34 7.21 15.82
CA GLY A 430 -28.22 6.54 16.78
C GLY A 430 -29.66 6.33 16.30
N GLU A 431 -30.18 7.23 15.46
CA GLU A 431 -31.55 7.14 14.93
C GLU A 431 -31.68 6.22 13.69
N VAL A 432 -30.60 5.98 12.94
CA VAL A 432 -30.65 5.20 11.68
C VAL A 432 -30.71 3.68 11.89
N ASN A 433 -30.60 3.16 13.12
CA ASN A 433 -30.66 1.71 13.39
C ASN A 433 -32.07 1.16 13.69
N ARG A 434 -33.12 1.95 13.44
CA ARG A 434 -34.51 1.49 13.43
C ARG A 434 -35.26 2.11 12.26
N GLU A 435 -35.08 1.56 11.06
CA GLU A 435 -36.17 1.20 10.12
C GLU A 435 -35.62 0.81 8.75
N VAL A 436 -36.46 0.05 8.05
CA VAL A 436 -36.26 -0.66 6.78
C VAL A 436 -36.05 0.32 5.62
N GLY A 437 -35.38 -0.14 4.56
CA GLY A 437 -34.80 0.71 3.52
C GLY A 437 -35.78 1.49 2.64
N LEU A 438 -35.26 2.55 2.01
CA LEU A 438 -35.58 2.96 0.64
C LEU A 438 -34.61 4.07 0.18
N PHE A 439 -34.35 4.09 -1.13
CA PHE A 439 -33.72 5.15 -1.90
C PHE A 439 -34.39 6.54 -1.72
N LEU A 440 -33.60 7.62 -1.62
CA LEU A 440 -33.64 8.84 -2.48
C LEU A 440 -32.84 10.00 -1.85
N GLY A 441 -32.31 10.87 -2.71
CA GLY A 441 -31.26 11.85 -2.41
C GLY A 441 -31.69 13.19 -1.81
N GLN A 442 -30.95 14.23 -2.24
CA GLN A 442 -30.91 15.65 -1.83
C GLN A 442 -29.84 15.96 -0.77
N ALA A 443 -28.75 16.64 -1.14
CA ALA A 443 -28.62 18.09 -1.40
C ALA A 443 -28.78 18.92 -0.13
N LEU A 444 -27.72 19.66 0.24
CA LEU A 444 -27.88 20.90 1.00
C LEU A 444 -26.75 21.88 0.63
N ALA A 445 -27.13 22.88 -0.16
CA ALA A 445 -26.48 24.18 -0.21
C ALA A 445 -26.68 24.91 1.12
N VAL A 446 -25.76 25.78 1.50
CA VAL A 446 -25.99 26.78 2.54
C VAL A 446 -25.83 28.16 1.92
N THR A 447 -26.97 28.85 1.87
CA THR A 447 -27.16 30.26 1.54
C THR A 447 -26.56 31.17 2.61
N GLY A 448 -26.00 32.30 2.19
CA GLY A 448 -25.66 33.40 3.07
C GLY A 448 -26.89 34.09 3.67
N HIS A 449 -26.66 34.78 4.78
CA HIS A 449 -27.54 35.86 5.22
C HIS A 449 -26.72 36.92 5.95
N ASP A 450 -26.90 38.16 5.48
CA ASP A 450 -26.57 39.40 6.17
C ASP A 450 -27.40 39.53 7.46
N ALA A 451 -26.73 39.98 8.53
CA ALA A 451 -27.18 41.01 9.47
C ALA A 451 -26.01 41.44 10.35
#